data_AF-A0A3P9JZD9-F1
#
_entry.id   AF-A0A3P9JZD9-F1
#
_cell.length_a   1.000
_cell.length_b   1.000
_cell.length_c   1.000
_cell.angle_alpha   90.00
_cell.angle_beta   90.00
_cell.angle_gamma   90.00
#
_symmetry.space_group_name_H-M   'P 1'
#
loop_
_entity.id
_entity.type
_entity.pdbx_description
1 polymer ?
#
loop_
_entity_poly.entity_id
_entity_poly.type
_entity_poly.pdbx_seq_one_letter_code
_entity_poly.pdbx_strand_id
1 'polypeptide(L)' 'MPSISDQDMDAYLVEQSRLHGNEFNTLSALNELYFYINKYKEEILTALDRDGYCRKHKLRHKLEQAINLMAGSS' A
#
# COMPACT_ATOMS: atom_id res chain seq x y z
N MET A 1 24.61 15.60 19.36
CA MET A 1 23.22 16.08 19.20
C MET A 1 22.31 15.19 20.05
N PRO A 2 21.26 15.71 20.69
CA PRO A 2 20.30 14.87 21.41
C PRO A 2 19.57 13.94 20.44
N SER A 3 19.17 12.76 20.91
CA SER A 3 18.32 11.84 20.15
C SER A 3 16.92 12.41 19.98
N ILE A 4 16.34 12.25 18.80
CA ILE A 4 14.95 12.60 18.52
C ILE A 4 14.04 11.50 19.11
N SER A 5 12.96 11.88 19.77
CA SER A 5 11.97 10.91 20.28
C SER A 5 11.06 10.42 19.15
N ASP A 6 10.48 9.22 19.29
CA ASP A 6 9.53 8.69 18.30
C ASP A 6 8.34 9.66 18.11
N GLN A 7 7.87 10.30 19.18
CA GLN A 7 6.79 11.28 19.12
C GLN A 7 7.15 12.51 18.30
N ASP A 8 8.35 13.06 18.49
CA ASP A 8 8.81 14.23 17.73
C ASP A 8 9.02 13.87 16.25
N MET A 9 9.50 12.65 15.99
CA MET A 9 9.67 12.14 14.64
C MET A 9 8.33 11.94 13.93
N ASP A 10 7.35 11.35 14.60
CA ASP A 10 5.98 11.19 14.08
C ASP A 10 5.35 12.56 13.79
N ALA A 11 5.47 13.51 14.71
CA ALA A 11 4.96 14.88 14.52
C ALA A 11 5.60 15.55 13.29
N TYR A 12 6.91 15.38 13.12
CA TYR A 12 7.62 15.89 11.94
C TYR A 12 7.12 15.24 10.65
N LEU A 13 6.97 13.91 10.61
CA LEU A 13 6.51 13.18 9.42
C LEU A 13 5.07 13.53 9.03
N VAL A 14 4.20 13.76 10.02
CA VAL A 14 2.83 14.23 9.78
C VAL A 14 2.84 15.61 9.13
N GLU A 15 3.67 16.53 9.63
CA GLU A 15 3.75 17.88 9.07
C GLU A 15 4.34 17.87 7.65
N GLN A 16 5.38 17.08 7.38
CA GLN A 16 5.91 16.93 6.01
C GLN A 16 4.86 16.35 5.06
N SER A 17 4.12 15.33 5.49
CA SER A 17 3.03 14.75 4.68
C SER A 17 1.93 15.77 4.39
N ARG A 18 1.63 16.66 5.35
CA ARG A 18 0.64 17.73 5.18
C ARG A 18 1.12 18.80 4.19
N LEU A 19 2.39 19.20 4.27
CA LEU A 19 2.96 20.24 3.40
C LEU A 19 2.98 19.81 1.93
N HIS A 20 3.24 18.53 1.66
CA HIS A 20 3.43 17.99 0.31
C HIS A 20 2.25 17.14 -0.20
N GLY A 21 1.12 17.11 0.53
CA GLY A 21 0.02 16.17 0.27
C GLY A 21 -0.65 16.28 -1.10
N ASN A 22 -0.48 17.39 -1.81
CA ASN A 22 -1.06 17.64 -3.15
C ASN A 22 -0.01 17.79 -4.26
N GLU A 23 1.27 17.54 -3.98
CA GLU A 23 2.34 17.73 -4.97
C GLU A 23 2.42 16.60 -6.00
N PHE A 24 1.89 15.43 -5.67
CA PHE A 24 2.03 14.23 -6.48
C PHE A 24 0.68 13.66 -6.91
N ASN A 25 0.63 13.16 -8.14
CA ASN A 25 -0.52 12.39 -8.60
C ASN A 25 -0.45 10.97 -8.02
N THR A 26 -1.13 10.79 -6.89
CA THR A 26 -1.18 9.50 -6.18
C THR A 26 -1.84 8.41 -7.03
N LEU A 27 -2.84 8.75 -7.86
CA LEU A 27 -3.49 7.76 -8.74
C LEU A 27 -2.55 7.24 -9.82
N SER A 28 -1.75 8.11 -10.44
CA SER A 28 -0.72 7.68 -11.39
C SER A 28 0.29 6.74 -10.74
N ALA A 29 0.78 7.09 -9.55
CA ALA A 29 1.71 6.22 -8.81
C ALA A 29 1.08 4.86 -8.45
N LEU A 30 -0.19 4.85 -8.03
CA LEU A 30 -0.91 3.62 -7.72
C LEU A 30 -1.11 2.73 -8.95
N ASN A 31 -1.37 3.30 -10.14
CA ASN A 31 -1.47 2.54 -11.39
C ASN A 31 -0.15 1.85 -11.74
N GLU A 32 0.98 2.54 -11.60
CA GLU A 32 2.32 1.96 -11.81
C GLU A 32 2.61 0.83 -10.82
N LEU A 33 2.21 0.97 -9.55
CA LEU A 33 2.33 -0.12 -8.57
C LEU A 33 1.39 -1.29 -8.92
N TYR A 34 0.18 -1.02 -9.41
CA TYR A 34 -0.78 -2.05 -9.79
C TYR A 34 -0.30 -2.89 -10.98
N PHE A 35 0.50 -2.32 -11.89
CA PHE A 35 1.17 -3.09 -12.94
C PHE A 35 1.96 -4.28 -12.36
N TYR A 36 2.72 -4.06 -11.29
CA TYR A 36 3.48 -5.14 -10.64
C TYR A 36 2.59 -6.13 -9.91
N ILE A 37 1.48 -5.67 -9.30
CA ILE A 37 0.49 -6.55 -8.69
C ILE A 37 -0.08 -7.52 -9.72
N ASN A 38 -0.45 -7.04 -10.91
CA ASN A 38 -0.93 -7.90 -11.98
C ASN A 38 0.14 -8.86 -12.50
N LYS A 39 1.38 -8.36 -12.66
CA LYS A 39 2.50 -9.15 -13.17
C LYS A 39 2.85 -10.35 -12.27
N TYR A 40 2.75 -10.19 -10.96
CA TYR A 40 3.11 -11.20 -9.96
C TYR A 40 1.91 -11.67 -9.13
N LYS A 41 0.72 -11.65 -9.75
CA LYS A 41 -0.55 -11.86 -9.04
C LYS A 41 -0.56 -13.15 -8.24
N GLU A 42 -0.20 -14.28 -8.86
CA GLU A 42 -0.28 -15.60 -8.23
C GLU A 42 0.72 -15.74 -7.08
N GLU A 43 1.94 -15.22 -7.24
CA GLU A 43 2.97 -15.23 -6.22
C GLU A 43 2.59 -14.39 -5.00
N ILE A 44 2.03 -13.20 -5.23
CA ILE A 44 1.57 -12.30 -4.16
C ILE A 44 0.39 -12.93 -3.42
N LEU A 45 -0.63 -13.45 -4.14
CA LEU A 45 -1.77 -14.10 -3.52
C LEU A 45 -1.38 -15.36 -2.73
N THR A 46 -0.38 -16.10 -3.21
CA THR A 46 0.20 -17.24 -2.50
C THR A 46 0.93 -16.80 -1.23
N ALA A 47 1.71 -15.71 -1.28
CA ALA A 47 2.41 -15.19 -0.11
C ALA A 47 1.43 -14.74 0.99
N LEU A 48 0.35 -14.04 0.60
CA LEU A 48 -0.72 -13.62 1.50
C LEU A 48 -1.47 -14.79 2.15
N ASP A 49 -1.60 -15.91 1.45
CA ASP A 49 -2.19 -17.13 2.01
C ASP A 49 -1.24 -17.89 2.93
N ARG A 50 0.07 -17.80 2.73
CA ARG A 50 1.06 -18.49 3.57
C ARG A 50 1.28 -17.80 4.91
N ASP A 51 1.17 -16.47 4.96
CA ASP A 51 1.36 -15.70 6.18
C ASP A 51 0.14 -15.73 7.12
N GLY A 52 0.38 -16.05 8.40
CA GLY A 52 -0.68 -16.19 9.40
C GLY A 52 -1.38 -14.87 9.74
N TYR A 53 -0.65 -13.77 9.75
CA TYR A 53 -1.21 -12.44 9.99
C TYR A 53 -2.08 -12.00 8.81
N CYS A 54 -1.59 -12.18 7.57
CA CYS A 54 -2.32 -11.87 6.35
C CYS A 54 -3.65 -12.63 6.26
N ARG A 55 -3.65 -13.93 6.58
CA ARG A 55 -4.88 -14.74 6.66
C ARG A 55 -5.85 -14.19 7.70
N LYS A 56 -5.37 -13.91 8.93
CA LYS A 56 -6.20 -13.35 10.01
C LYS A 56 -6.90 -12.06 9.60
N HIS A 57 -6.21 -11.22 8.83
CA HIS A 57 -6.72 -9.92 8.36
C HIS A 57 -7.38 -9.97 6.96
N LYS A 58 -7.54 -11.17 6.37
CA LYS A 58 -8.15 -11.42 5.06
C LYS A 58 -7.52 -10.60 3.93
N LEU A 59 -6.20 -10.41 3.97
CA LEU A 59 -5.52 -9.51 3.03
C LEU A 59 -5.55 -10.05 1.59
N ARG A 60 -5.47 -11.37 1.39
CA ARG A 60 -5.66 -11.99 0.07
C ARG A 60 -6.99 -11.58 -0.56
N HIS A 61 -8.09 -11.78 0.16
CA HIS A 61 -9.43 -11.47 -0.32
C HIS A 61 -9.61 -9.97 -0.61
N LYS A 62 -8.98 -9.09 0.18
CA LYS A 62 -8.98 -7.65 -0.10
C LYS A 62 -8.27 -7.32 -1.42
N LEU A 63 -7.13 -7.96 -1.68
CA LEU A 63 -6.40 -7.79 -2.93
C LEU A 63 -7.16 -8.34 -4.13
N GLU A 64 -7.76 -9.54 -4.02
CA GLU A 64 -8.58 -10.12 -5.08
C GLU A 64 -9.77 -9.23 -5.45
N GLN A 65 -10.45 -8.63 -4.47
CA GLN A 65 -11.51 -7.65 -4.73
C GLN A 65 -10.98 -6.41 -5.46
N ALA A 66 -9.83 -5.87 -5.05
CA ALA A 66 -9.23 -4.72 -5.73
C ALA A 66 -8.88 -5.06 -7.19
N ILE A 67 -8.31 -6.24 -7.44
CA ILE A 67 -8.00 -6.72 -8.79
C ILE A 67 -9.26 -6.82 -9.65
N ASN A 68 -10.34 -7.40 -9.10
CA ASN A 68 -11.60 -7.55 -9.82
C ASN A 68 -12.25 -6.19 -10.17
N LEU A 69 -12.22 -5.23 -9.25
CA LEU A 69 -12.72 -3.87 -9.49
C LEU A 69 -11.94 -3.15 -10.59
N MET A 70 -10.62 -3.27 -10.57
CA MET A 70 -9.75 -2.65 -11.59
C MET A 70 -9.88 -3.31 -12.96
N ALA A 71 -10.10 -4.63 -13.01
CA ALA A 71 -10.34 -5.36 -14.26
C ALA A 71 -11.68 -4.98 -14.93
N GLY A 72 -12.71 -4.64 -14.15
CA GLY A 72 -14.01 -4.19 -14.67
C GLY A 72 -14.04 -2.72 -15.13
N SER A 73 -12.94 -1.99 -14.93
CA SER A 73 -12.79 -0.58 -15.32
C SER A 73 -12.03 -0.40 -16.64
N SER A 74 -11.71 -1.50 -17.32
CA SER A 74 -10.98 -1.55 -18.61
C SER A 74 -11.94 -1.71 -19.80
#